data_AF-A0A8D8IYQ4-F1
#
_entry.id   AF-A0A8D8IYQ4-F1
#
_cell.length_a   1.000
_cell.length_b   1.000
_cell.length_c   1.000
_cell.angle_alpha   90.00
_cell.angle_beta   90.00
_cell.angle_gamma   90.00
#
_symmetry.space_group_name_H-M   'P 1'
#
loop_
_entity.id
_entity.type
_entity.pdbx_description
1 polymer ?
#
loop_
_entity_poly.entity_id
_entity_poly.type
_entity_poly.pdbx_seq_one_letter_code
_entity_poly.pdbx_strand_id
1 'polypeptide(L)'
;MTESSSESGSPTKAKAEERMRNYLDHFKNLLDPAQRHLTDMTKPYNRAFPFPKDVHVNPADLKKLVLNSERIRNVLEKESGGDPRKKAELVRTVKAILDEIGLDESLAVIRVLGTILNYIIRRILSGMYVNETKLEQLKSQFGDRTVLYLPSHRSYGDFILMLYVSFCYN
;
A
#
# COMPACT_ATOMS: atom_id res chain seq x y z
N MET A 1 43.87 35.68 -14.11
CA MET A 1 42.61 34.95 -14.36
C MET A 1 42.98 33.60 -14.94
N THR A 2 43.10 32.59 -14.09
CA THR A 2 43.32 31.20 -14.50
C THR A 2 42.03 30.45 -14.25
N GLU A 3 41.28 30.19 -15.32
CA GLU A 3 40.09 29.35 -15.28
C GLU A 3 40.53 27.91 -15.01
N SER A 4 40.19 27.41 -13.83
CA SER A 4 40.28 26.00 -13.46
C SER A 4 39.09 25.27 -14.09
N SER A 5 39.27 24.73 -15.30
CA SER A 5 38.33 23.79 -15.89
C SER A 5 38.35 22.48 -15.10
N SER A 6 37.34 22.26 -14.28
CA SER A 6 37.08 20.99 -13.61
C SER A 6 36.70 19.93 -14.64
N GLU A 7 37.62 19.00 -14.93
CA GLU A 7 37.33 17.79 -15.70
C GLU A 7 36.33 16.91 -14.94
N SER A 8 35.07 16.95 -15.34
CA SER A 8 34.09 15.93 -14.97
C SER A 8 34.36 14.65 -15.78
N GLY A 9 35.35 13.87 -15.35
CA GLY A 9 35.68 12.58 -15.96
C GLY A 9 34.53 11.59 -15.82
N SER A 10 34.09 11.00 -16.93
CA SER A 10 33.11 9.92 -16.93
C SER A 10 33.64 8.71 -16.15
N PRO A 11 32.81 7.97 -15.39
CA PRO A 11 33.27 6.85 -14.60
C PRO A 11 33.83 5.74 -15.50
N THR A 12 35.05 5.28 -15.19
CA THR A 12 35.70 4.14 -15.85
C THR A 12 34.78 2.91 -15.78
N LYS A 13 34.62 2.14 -16.87
CA LYS A 13 33.70 1.00 -16.96
C LYS A 13 33.76 0.06 -15.74
N ALA A 14 34.95 -0.22 -15.24
CA ALA A 14 35.16 -1.04 -14.05
C ALA A 14 34.48 -0.48 -12.78
N LYS A 15 34.56 0.83 -12.54
CA LYS A 15 33.88 1.48 -11.41
C LYS A 15 32.36 1.47 -11.58
N ALA A 16 31.86 1.56 -12.81
CA ALA A 16 30.44 1.47 -13.10
C ALA A 16 29.89 0.05 -12.86
N GLU A 17 30.63 -0.99 -13.25
CA GLU A 17 30.28 -2.39 -13.00
C GLU A 17 30.31 -2.74 -11.51
N GLU A 18 31.32 -2.26 -10.79
CA GLU A 18 31.41 -2.42 -9.33
C GLU A 18 30.21 -1.77 -8.62
N ARG A 19 29.88 -0.53 -8.99
CA ARG A 19 28.70 0.16 -8.46
C ARG A 19 27.40 -0.59 -8.77
N MET A 20 27.28 -1.17 -9.97
CA MET A 20 26.10 -1.95 -10.36
C MET A 20 25.98 -3.23 -9.52
N ARG A 21 27.08 -3.97 -9.33
CA ARG A 21 27.10 -5.16 -8.47
C ARG A 21 26.64 -4.82 -7.05
N ASN A 22 27.25 -3.80 -6.45
CA ASN A 22 26.88 -3.32 -5.12
C ASN A 22 25.40 -2.91 -5.03
N TYR A 23 24.85 -2.32 -6.10
CA TYR A 23 23.42 -1.98 -6.14
C TYR A 23 22.51 -3.21 -6.20
N LEU A 24 22.89 -4.22 -6.98
CA LEU A 24 22.11 -5.45 -7.18
C LEU A 24 22.13 -6.36 -5.94
N ASP A 25 23.17 -6.30 -5.12
CA ASP A 25 23.28 -7.07 -3.87
C ASP A 25 22.16 -6.76 -2.86
N HIS A 26 21.55 -5.57 -2.97
CA HIS A 26 20.41 -5.17 -2.15
C HIS A 26 19.08 -5.83 -2.57
N PHE A 27 19.04 -6.54 -3.69
CA PHE A 27 17.83 -7.18 -4.19
C PHE A 27 17.72 -8.64 -3.76
N LYS A 28 16.59 -8.99 -3.15
CA LYS A 28 16.25 -10.37 -2.79
C LYS A 28 15.16 -10.92 -3.71
N ASN A 29 15.33 -12.16 -4.15
CA ASN A 29 14.30 -12.87 -4.89
C ASN A 29 13.26 -13.43 -3.92
N LEU A 30 12.07 -12.84 -3.90
CA LEU A 30 10.95 -13.30 -3.08
C LEU A 30 10.43 -14.70 -3.46
N LEU A 31 10.73 -15.18 -4.67
CA LEU A 31 10.33 -16.52 -5.10
C LEU A 31 11.30 -17.61 -4.66
N ASP A 32 12.46 -17.24 -4.12
CA ASP A 32 13.42 -18.18 -3.53
C ASP A 32 12.74 -18.99 -2.41
N PRO A 33 12.87 -20.34 -2.41
CA PRO A 33 12.38 -21.19 -1.33
C PRO A 33 12.83 -20.74 0.08
N ALA A 34 14.01 -20.14 0.21
CA ALA A 34 14.50 -19.59 1.48
C ALA A 34 13.62 -18.43 2.01
N GLN A 35 12.96 -17.70 1.10
CA GLN A 35 12.10 -16.54 1.42
C GLN A 35 10.62 -16.93 1.62
N ARG A 36 10.31 -18.23 1.72
CA ARG A 36 8.93 -18.71 1.83
C ARG A 36 8.16 -18.11 3.01
N HIS A 37 8.86 -17.84 4.11
CA HIS A 37 8.29 -17.20 5.31
C HIS A 37 7.72 -15.80 5.04
N LEU A 38 8.29 -15.03 4.11
CA LEU A 38 7.78 -13.72 3.71
C LEU A 38 6.50 -13.85 2.88
N THR A 39 6.46 -14.85 2.00
CA THR A 39 5.34 -15.12 1.08
C THR A 39 4.21 -15.95 1.69
N ASP A 40 4.35 -16.39 2.95
CA ASP A 40 3.33 -17.16 3.63
C ASP A 40 2.12 -16.28 3.94
N MET A 41 1.01 -16.55 3.27
CA MET A 41 -0.24 -15.80 3.43
C MET A 41 -0.92 -16.08 4.77
N THR A 42 -0.55 -17.16 5.45
CA THR A 42 -1.12 -17.55 6.75
C THR A 42 -0.44 -16.88 7.93
N LYS A 43 0.67 -16.14 7.69
CA LYS A 43 1.41 -15.43 8.74
C LYS A 43 0.51 -14.45 9.54
N PRO A 44 0.89 -14.13 10.79
CA PRO A 44 0.17 -13.13 11.58
C PRO A 44 0.05 -11.81 10.81
N TYR A 45 -1.18 -11.31 10.69
CA TYR A 45 -1.43 -10.03 10.02
C TYR A 45 -1.42 -8.91 11.06
N ASN A 46 -0.23 -8.35 11.30
CA ASN A 46 -0.04 -7.25 12.23
C ASN A 46 -0.26 -5.93 11.51
N ARG A 47 -1.45 -5.33 11.65
CA ARG A 47 -1.73 -4.03 11.05
C ARG A 47 -0.96 -2.94 11.81
N ALA A 48 -0.18 -2.14 11.08
CA ALA A 48 0.38 -0.91 11.63
C ALA A 48 -0.74 0.12 11.88
N PHE A 49 -0.85 0.61 13.10
CA PHE A 49 -1.74 1.71 13.45
C PHE A 49 -0.93 3.00 13.52
N PRO A 50 -1.14 3.95 12.60
CA PRO A 50 -0.31 5.13 12.51
C PRO A 50 -0.55 6.11 13.67
N PHE A 51 -1.76 6.12 14.23
CA PHE A 51 -2.04 6.93 15.42
C PHE A 51 -2.29 6.04 16.65
N PRO A 52 -1.67 6.32 17.80
CA PRO A 52 -1.90 5.55 19.04
C PRO A 52 -3.35 5.53 19.53
N LYS A 53 -4.16 6.49 19.06
CA LYS A 53 -5.59 6.60 19.38
C LYS A 53 -6.48 5.84 18.39
N ASP A 54 -5.93 5.34 17.29
CA ASP A 54 -6.68 4.56 16.32
C ASP A 54 -6.96 3.19 16.92
N VAL A 55 -8.22 2.98 17.29
CA VAL A 55 -8.72 1.66 17.63
C VAL A 55 -9.09 0.96 16.33
N HIS A 56 -8.91 -0.36 16.26
CA HIS A 56 -9.46 -1.13 15.15
C HIS A 56 -10.98 -0.93 15.08
N VAL A 57 -11.44 -0.27 14.03
CA VAL A 57 -12.85 -0.11 13.73
C VAL A 57 -13.21 -1.13 12.67
N ASN A 58 -14.22 -1.96 12.94
CA ASN A 58 -14.74 -2.86 11.91
C ASN A 58 -15.38 -2.04 10.77
N PRO A 59 -15.47 -2.60 9.54
CA PRO A 59 -16.11 -1.95 8.40
C PRO A 59 -17.45 -1.26 8.67
N ALA A 60 -18.36 -1.93 9.40
CA ALA A 60 -19.69 -1.42 9.65
C ALA A 60 -19.67 -0.20 10.57
N ASP A 61 -18.83 -0.21 11.60
CA ASP A 61 -18.67 0.89 12.53
C ASP A 61 -17.91 2.04 11.89
N LEU A 62 -16.97 1.78 10.98
CA LEU A 62 -16.32 2.81 10.19
C LEU A 62 -17.32 3.56 9.32
N LYS A 63 -18.24 2.86 8.65
CA LYS A 63 -19.33 3.49 7.87
C LYS A 63 -20.21 4.38 8.75
N LYS A 64 -20.53 3.94 9.98
CA LYS A 64 -21.28 4.76 10.95
C LYS A 64 -20.49 5.99 11.39
N LEU A 65 -19.19 5.85 11.67
CA LEU A 65 -18.33 6.98 12.05
C LEU A 65 -18.26 8.03 10.93
N VAL A 66 -18.10 7.59 9.68
CA VAL A 66 -18.07 8.49 8.52
C VAL A 66 -19.43 9.20 8.35
N LEU A 67 -20.54 8.45 8.44
CA LEU A 67 -21.89 9.04 8.36
C LEU A 67 -22.14 10.10 9.43
N ASN A 68 -21.63 9.90 10.65
CA ASN A 68 -21.77 10.83 11.77
C ASN A 68 -20.71 11.93 11.81
N SER A 69 -19.75 11.92 10.88
CA SER A 69 -18.70 12.93 10.83
C SER A 69 -19.27 14.33 10.61
N GLU A 70 -18.63 15.33 11.20
CA GLU A 70 -19.05 16.73 11.08
C GLU A 70 -19.17 17.18 9.62
N ARG A 71 -18.22 16.75 8.78
CA ARG A 71 -18.24 17.07 7.34
C ARG A 71 -19.49 16.56 6.65
N ILE A 72 -19.88 15.30 6.89
CA ILE A 72 -21.10 14.72 6.30
C ILE A 72 -22.34 15.38 6.88
N ARG A 73 -22.40 15.61 8.19
CA ARG A 73 -23.53 16.32 8.82
C ARG A 73 -23.72 17.71 8.22
N ASN A 74 -22.66 18.49 8.07
CA ASN A 74 -22.72 19.84 7.49
C ASN A 74 -23.21 19.83 6.04
N VAL A 75 -22.78 18.86 5.23
CA VAL A 75 -23.29 18.67 3.86
C VAL A 75 -24.78 18.32 3.89
N LEU A 76 -25.21 17.41 4.76
CA LEU A 76 -26.62 17.03 4.89
C LEU A 76 -27.52 18.20 5.30
N GLU A 77 -27.10 19.01 6.29
CA GLU A 77 -27.87 20.20 6.68
C GLU A 77 -27.98 21.20 5.53
N LYS A 78 -26.85 21.48 4.87
CA LYS A 78 -26.79 22.45 3.76
C LYS A 78 -27.69 22.04 2.61
N GLU A 79 -27.61 20.77 2.18
CA GLU A 79 -28.37 20.27 1.03
C GLU A 79 -29.85 20.00 1.37
N SER A 80 -30.17 19.70 2.63
CA SER A 80 -31.56 19.52 3.07
C SER A 80 -32.34 20.83 3.13
N GLY A 81 -31.67 21.98 3.28
CA GLY A 81 -32.34 23.28 3.42
C GLY A 81 -33.28 23.37 4.62
N GLY A 82 -33.08 22.54 5.64
CA GLY A 82 -33.93 22.44 6.82
C GLY A 82 -35.16 21.54 6.66
N ASP A 83 -35.41 20.93 5.50
CA ASP A 83 -36.50 19.97 5.31
C ASP A 83 -36.15 18.58 5.90
N PRO A 84 -36.87 18.11 6.94
CA PRO A 84 -36.62 16.81 7.54
C PRO A 84 -36.80 15.62 6.58
N ARG A 85 -37.73 15.71 5.61
CA ARG A 85 -37.98 14.64 4.63
C ARG A 85 -36.81 14.51 3.66
N LYS A 86 -36.40 15.64 3.09
CA LYS A 86 -35.23 15.71 2.20
C LYS A 86 -33.96 15.25 2.91
N LYS A 87 -33.78 15.64 4.17
CA LYS A 87 -32.66 15.17 5.00
C LYS A 87 -32.65 13.65 5.17
N ALA A 88 -33.81 13.05 5.46
CA ALA A 88 -33.92 11.60 5.61
C ALA A 88 -33.59 10.85 4.30
N GLU A 89 -34.00 11.39 3.16
CA GLU A 89 -33.64 10.86 1.84
C GLU A 89 -32.12 10.96 1.59
N LEU A 90 -31.52 12.13 1.81
CA LEU A 90 -30.07 12.33 1.65
C LEU A 90 -29.25 11.38 2.55
N VAL A 91 -29.69 11.14 3.79
CA VAL A 91 -29.05 10.16 4.67
C VAL A 91 -29.09 8.75 4.09
N ARG A 92 -30.20 8.34 3.46
CA ARG A 92 -30.29 7.03 2.78
C ARG A 92 -29.33 6.96 1.59
N THR A 93 -29.24 8.03 0.81
CA THR A 93 -28.30 8.12 -0.31
C THR A 93 -26.85 8.02 0.15
N VAL A 94 -26.47 8.75 1.20
CA VAL A 94 -25.12 8.67 1.76
C VAL A 94 -24.82 7.27 2.29
N LYS A 95 -25.78 6.62 2.97
CA LYS A 95 -25.62 5.23 3.40
C LYS A 95 -25.37 4.28 2.23
N ALA A 96 -26.16 4.39 1.16
CA ALA A 96 -25.99 3.56 -0.03
C ALA A 96 -24.59 3.76 -0.67
N ILE A 97 -24.14 5.00 -0.77
CA ILE A 97 -22.78 5.31 -1.26
C ILE A 97 -21.72 4.70 -0.33
N LEU A 98 -21.85 4.87 0.98
CA LEU A 98 -20.92 4.29 1.96
C LEU A 98 -20.93 2.76 1.93
N ASP A 99 -22.05 2.13 1.59
CA ASP A 99 -22.12 0.69 1.41
C ASP A 99 -21.44 0.22 0.13
N GLU A 100 -21.51 1.01 -0.94
CA GLU A 100 -20.84 0.76 -2.23
C GLU A 100 -19.32 0.96 -2.15
N ILE A 101 -18.87 2.09 -1.58
CA ILE A 101 -17.44 2.46 -1.56
C ILE A 101 -16.71 2.02 -0.29
N GLY A 102 -17.45 1.59 0.73
CA GLY A 102 -16.90 1.23 2.03
C GLY A 102 -16.03 -0.02 1.95
N LEU A 103 -14.93 -0.01 2.69
CA LEU A 103 -14.05 -1.17 2.83
C LEU A 103 -14.83 -2.36 3.41
N ASP A 104 -14.92 -3.47 2.69
CA ASP A 104 -15.42 -4.75 3.20
C ASP A 104 -14.25 -5.74 3.32
N GLU A 105 -13.42 -5.53 4.34
CA GLU A 105 -12.19 -6.28 4.52
C GLU A 105 -12.48 -7.68 5.09
N SER A 106 -12.10 -8.70 4.32
CA SER A 106 -12.09 -10.09 4.78
C SER A 106 -10.70 -10.68 4.67
N LEU A 107 -10.04 -10.87 5.82
CA LEU A 107 -8.73 -11.50 5.88
C LEU A 107 -8.75 -12.93 5.30
N ALA A 108 -9.85 -13.65 5.46
CA ALA A 108 -10.02 -14.98 4.87
C ALA A 108 -9.95 -14.91 3.33
N VAL A 109 -10.67 -13.96 2.72
CA VAL A 109 -10.63 -13.73 1.27
C VAL A 109 -9.22 -13.33 0.82
N ILE A 110 -8.58 -12.40 1.53
CA ILE A 110 -7.21 -11.96 1.24
C ILE A 110 -6.24 -13.14 1.26
N ARG A 111 -6.34 -14.03 2.26
CA ARG A 111 -5.48 -15.21 2.39
C ARG A 111 -5.66 -16.22 1.27
N VAL A 112 -6.92 -16.51 0.90
CA VAL A 112 -7.23 -17.42 -0.21
C VAL A 112 -6.71 -16.86 -1.52
N LEU A 113 -7.02 -15.60 -1.84
CA LEU A 113 -6.56 -14.94 -3.06
C LEU A 113 -5.04 -14.82 -3.10
N GLY A 114 -4.39 -14.45 -1.99
CA GLY A 114 -2.94 -14.39 -1.87
C GLY A 114 -2.27 -15.75 -2.09
N THR A 115 -2.89 -16.83 -1.63
CA THR A 115 -2.38 -18.20 -1.84
C THR A 115 -2.48 -18.61 -3.31
N ILE A 116 -3.59 -18.28 -3.96
CA ILE A 116 -3.75 -18.48 -5.41
C ILE A 116 -2.72 -17.63 -6.18
N LEU A 117 -2.52 -16.38 -5.76
CA LEU A 117 -1.56 -15.46 -6.36
C LEU A 117 -0.12 -15.98 -6.23
N ASN A 118 0.26 -16.53 -5.07
CA ASN A 118 1.55 -17.21 -4.88
C ASN A 118 1.78 -18.31 -5.91
N TYR A 119 0.76 -19.14 -6.16
CA TYR A 119 0.84 -20.21 -7.16
C TYR A 119 1.02 -19.65 -8.57
N ILE A 120 0.25 -18.62 -8.94
CA ILE A 120 0.33 -17.98 -10.25
C ILE A 120 1.70 -17.34 -10.47
N ILE A 121 2.18 -16.53 -9.52
CA ILE A 121 3.46 -15.82 -9.61
C ILE A 121 4.61 -16.80 -9.79
N ARG A 122 4.66 -17.87 -8.99
CA ARG A 122 5.72 -18.90 -9.07
C ARG A 122 5.70 -19.68 -10.38
N ARG A 123 4.54 -19.76 -11.05
CA ARG A 123 4.40 -20.44 -12.35
C ARG A 123 4.80 -19.56 -13.53
N ILE A 124 4.52 -18.26 -13.46
CA ILE A 124 4.71 -17.33 -14.57
C ILE A 124 6.07 -16.63 -14.52
N LEU A 125 6.56 -16.28 -13.32
CA LEU A 125 7.80 -15.52 -13.15
C LEU A 125 8.96 -16.44 -12.77
N SER A 126 10.12 -16.22 -13.40
CA SER A 126 11.37 -16.91 -13.04
C SER A 126 12.02 -16.34 -11.77
N GLY A 127 11.71 -15.09 -11.42
CA GLY A 127 12.21 -14.43 -10.22
C GLY A 127 11.48 -13.11 -9.99
N MET A 128 11.39 -12.72 -8.73
CA MET A 128 10.77 -11.46 -8.33
C MET A 128 11.67 -10.77 -7.31
N TYR A 129 12.41 -9.78 -7.79
CA TYR A 129 13.49 -9.14 -7.05
C TYR A 129 12.99 -7.85 -6.39
N VAL A 130 13.09 -7.76 -5.07
CA VAL A 130 12.74 -6.58 -4.29
C VAL A 130 13.99 -6.04 -3.61
N ASN A 131 14.21 -4.72 -3.70
CA ASN A 131 15.28 -4.06 -2.97
C ASN A 131 14.89 -3.96 -1.48
N GLU A 132 15.27 -4.97 -0.71
CA GLU A 132 14.92 -5.10 0.71
C GLU A 132 15.53 -3.96 1.52
N THR A 133 16.79 -3.62 1.27
CA THR A 133 17.49 -2.54 1.98
C THR A 133 16.76 -1.20 1.86
N LYS A 134 16.32 -0.81 0.65
CA LYS A 134 15.57 0.43 0.47
C LYS A 134 14.18 0.35 1.09
N LEU A 135 13.53 -0.81 1.05
CA LEU A 135 12.21 -1.01 1.64
C LEU A 135 12.26 -0.86 3.17
N GLU A 136 13.27 -1.44 3.81
CA GLU A 136 13.52 -1.28 5.24
C GLU A 136 13.87 0.16 5.62
N GLN A 137 14.74 0.81 4.83
CA GLN A 137 15.04 2.24 5.02
C GLN A 137 13.77 3.08 4.93
N LEU A 138 12.93 2.81 3.93
CA LEU A 138 11.65 3.50 3.74
C LEU A 138 10.71 3.28 4.94
N LYS A 139 10.58 2.03 5.40
CA LYS A 139 9.79 1.68 6.61
C LYS A 139 10.29 2.44 7.84
N SER A 140 11.62 2.52 8.03
CA SER A 140 12.23 3.24 9.15
C SER A 140 12.04 4.76 9.09
N GLN A 141 12.06 5.36 7.88
CA GLN A 141 11.89 6.81 7.69
C GLN A 141 10.45 7.26 7.94
N PHE A 142 9.48 6.42 7.59
CA PHE A 142 8.07 6.74 7.81
C PHE A 142 7.62 6.53 9.25
N GLY A 143 8.25 5.61 9.98
CA GLY A 143 7.87 5.29 11.36
C GLY A 143 6.38 4.95 11.45
N ASP A 144 5.64 5.68 12.29
CA ASP A 144 4.20 5.49 12.51
C ASP A 144 3.32 6.34 11.55
N ARG A 145 3.84 6.84 10.43
CA ARG A 145 3.03 7.65 9.50
C ARG A 145 2.28 6.77 8.52
N THR A 146 1.04 7.14 8.20
CA THR A 146 0.28 6.52 7.11
C THR A 146 0.96 6.79 5.77
N VAL A 147 1.38 5.74 5.08
CA VAL A 147 1.96 5.83 3.74
C VAL A 147 0.94 5.35 2.72
N LEU A 148 0.70 6.15 1.70
CA LEU A 148 -0.13 5.77 0.56
C LEU A 148 0.79 5.43 -0.62
N TYR A 149 0.82 4.16 -1.01
CA TYR A 149 1.53 3.73 -2.21
C TYR A 149 0.64 3.92 -3.44
N LEU A 150 1.13 4.71 -4.40
CA LEU A 150 0.43 5.03 -5.65
C LEU A 150 1.33 4.60 -6.83
N PRO A 151 1.01 3.50 -7.53
CA PRO A 151 1.70 3.15 -8.77
C PRO A 151 1.54 4.27 -9.80
N SER A 152 2.63 4.62 -10.49
CA SER A 152 2.63 5.66 -11.51
C SER A 152 1.93 5.24 -12.81
N HIS A 153 1.91 3.94 -13.09
CA HIS A 153 1.28 3.38 -14.28
C HIS A 153 -0.08 2.77 -13.91
N ARG A 154 -1.09 2.97 -14.76
CA ARG A 154 -2.48 2.53 -14.51
C ARG A 154 -2.68 1.07 -14.93
N SER A 155 -1.81 0.15 -14.51
CA SER A 155 -2.05 -1.29 -14.70
C SER A 155 -2.52 -1.94 -13.40
N TYR A 156 -3.52 -2.81 -13.51
CA TYR A 156 -3.95 -3.65 -12.38
C TYR A 156 -2.82 -4.54 -11.85
N GLY A 157 -1.90 -4.94 -12.73
CA GLY A 157 -0.72 -5.73 -12.34
C GLY A 157 0.19 -4.98 -11.35
N ASP A 158 0.41 -3.69 -11.56
CA ASP A 158 1.24 -2.87 -10.67
C ASP A 158 0.62 -2.77 -9.27
N PHE A 159 -0.71 -2.58 -9.19
CA PHE A 159 -1.41 -2.58 -7.91
C PHE A 159 -1.30 -3.93 -7.21
N ILE A 160 -1.54 -5.04 -7.92
CA ILE A 160 -1.45 -6.38 -7.33
C ILE A 160 -0.04 -6.66 -6.82
N LEU A 161 0.99 -6.34 -7.62
CA LEU A 161 2.38 -6.56 -7.26
C LEU A 161 2.78 -5.72 -6.04
N MET A 162 2.40 -4.44 -6.02
CA MET A 162 2.67 -3.54 -4.92
C MET A 162 1.98 -3.98 -3.63
N LEU A 163 0.71 -4.38 -3.70
CA LEU A 163 -0.03 -4.93 -2.56
C LEU A 163 0.60 -6.25 -2.06
N TYR A 164 1.01 -7.12 -2.98
CA TYR A 164 1.67 -8.38 -2.66
C TYR A 164 3.00 -8.17 -1.93
N VAL A 165 3.87 -7.29 -2.46
CA VAL A 165 5.14 -6.94 -1.81
C VAL A 165 4.89 -6.30 -0.44
N SER A 166 3.94 -5.36 -0.36
CA SER A 166 3.57 -4.71 0.91
C SER A 166 3.10 -5.74 1.94
N PHE A 167 2.29 -6.72 1.54
CA PHE A 167 1.88 -7.81 2.42
C PHE A 167 3.07 -8.68 2.87
N CYS A 168 4.02 -8.98 1.98
CA CYS A 168 5.19 -9.80 2.28
C CYS A 168 6.12 -9.16 3.32
N TYR A 169 6.24 -7.83 3.33
CA TYR A 169 7.14 -7.07 4.22
C TYR A 169 6.44 -6.28 5.34
N ASN A 170 5.12 -6.45 5.50
CA ASN A 170 4.36 -5.87 6.61
C ASN A 170 4.80 -6.47 7.95
#